data_AF-B7FJR7-F1
#
_entry.id   AF-B7FJR7-F1
#
_cell.length_a   1.000
_cell.length_b   1.000
_cell.length_c   1.000
_cell.angle_alpha   90.00
_cell.angle_beta   90.00
_cell.angle_gamma   90.00
#
_symmetry.space_group_name_H-M   'P 1'
#
loop_
_entity.id
_entity.type
_entity.pdbx_description
1 polymer ?
#
loop_
_entity_poly.entity_id
_entity_poly.type
_entity_poly.pdbx_seq_one_letter_code
_entity_poly.pdbx_strand_id
1 'polypeptide(L)'
;MGTMLGDATNWNEDSYREAVLKEREIQTQTVFRTAWAPSQSQPQSLFVASSDGSIASYSLPSTITASKLKNPFGFVNAYADDLLAEPDCLFQAHHGSAYDVKFYGDDENALLLSCGDDGRIQGWRWKELTSFKYTISSEGNDIKPVLDVVNPQHKGPWGSLSPLPENNAIAVNTQAGSVFAASGDSCAYCWGCGNW
;
A
#
# COMPACT_ATOMS: atom_id res chain seq x y z
N MET A 1 20.34 -23.20 -35.14
CA MET A 1 19.49 -22.13 -35.67
C MET A 1 19.77 -20.90 -34.84
N GLY A 2 20.42 -19.90 -35.41
CA GLY A 2 20.78 -18.67 -34.71
C GLY A 2 19.54 -17.80 -34.52
N THR A 3 19.27 -17.39 -33.29
CA THR A 3 18.34 -16.30 -33.00
C THR A 3 18.84 -15.05 -33.73
N MET A 4 18.09 -14.58 -34.74
CA MET A 4 18.34 -13.29 -35.35
C MET A 4 18.11 -12.21 -34.29
N LEU A 5 19.19 -11.61 -33.81
CA LEU A 5 19.16 -10.36 -33.06
C LEU A 5 18.70 -9.26 -34.03
N GLY A 6 17.60 -8.58 -33.72
CA GLY A 6 17.13 -7.41 -34.49
C GLY A 6 15.97 -7.66 -35.47
N ASP A 7 15.27 -8.80 -35.40
CA ASP A 7 13.99 -8.94 -36.11
C ASP A 7 12.90 -8.09 -35.42
N ALA A 8 12.50 -7.01 -36.09
CA ALA A 8 11.48 -6.07 -35.62
C ALA A 8 10.09 -6.29 -36.26
N THR A 9 9.89 -7.39 -37.01
CA THR A 9 8.62 -7.65 -37.71
C THR A 9 7.43 -7.85 -36.77
N ASN A 10 7.68 -8.24 -35.51
CA ASN A 10 6.69 -8.36 -34.44
C ASN A 10 6.81 -7.25 -33.39
N TRP A 11 7.42 -6.10 -33.72
CA TRP A 11 7.51 -4.98 -32.80
C TRP A 11 6.13 -4.43 -32.45
N ASN A 12 5.83 -4.41 -31.15
CA ASN A 12 4.64 -3.78 -30.61
C ASN A 12 5.07 -2.62 -29.71
N GLU A 13 4.87 -1.40 -30.20
CA GLU A 13 5.27 -0.18 -29.49
C GLU A 13 4.55 -0.03 -28.15
N ASP A 14 3.25 -0.34 -28.10
CA ASP A 14 2.44 -0.18 -26.89
C ASP A 14 2.89 -1.16 -25.81
N SER A 15 3.10 -2.44 -26.17
CA SER A 15 3.62 -3.44 -25.22
C SER A 15 5.03 -3.11 -24.72
N TYR A 16 5.90 -2.60 -25.59
CA TYR A 16 7.23 -2.16 -25.16
C TYR A 16 7.15 -0.94 -24.22
N ARG A 17 6.32 0.04 -24.55
CA ARG A 17 6.10 1.23 -23.73
C ARG A 17 5.57 0.85 -22.35
N GLU A 18 4.58 -0.03 -22.29
CA GLU A 18 4.02 -0.57 -21.04
C GLU A 18 5.09 -1.30 -20.21
N ALA A 19 5.92 -2.13 -20.85
CA ALA A 19 6.98 -2.85 -20.16
C ALA A 19 8.02 -1.89 -19.54
N VAL A 20 8.47 -0.88 -20.29
CA VAL A 20 9.41 0.13 -19.79
C VAL A 20 8.78 0.95 -18.67
N LEU A 21 7.53 1.38 -18.81
CA LEU A 21 6.82 2.13 -17.76
C LEU A 21 6.71 1.32 -16.48
N LYS A 22 6.32 0.04 -16.58
CA LYS A 22 6.22 -0.86 -15.43
C LYS A 22 7.57 -1.12 -14.77
N GLU A 23 8.63 -1.32 -15.56
CA GLU A 23 9.99 -1.47 -15.03
C GLU A 23 10.42 -0.21 -14.26
N ARG A 24 10.17 0.97 -14.82
CA ARG A 24 10.49 2.25 -14.17
C ARG A 24 9.67 2.50 -12.93
N GLU A 25 8.39 2.17 -12.94
CA GLU A 25 7.50 2.30 -11.79
C GLU A 25 8.01 1.46 -10.62
N ILE A 26 8.39 0.20 -10.86
CA ILE A 26 9.00 -0.66 -9.82
C ILE A 26 10.32 -0.06 -9.31
N GLN A 27 11.17 0.46 -10.20
CA GLN A 27 12.45 1.07 -9.82
C GLN A 27 12.31 2.40 -9.06
N THR A 28 11.19 3.10 -9.21
CA THR A 28 10.95 4.43 -8.63
C THR A 28 9.88 4.43 -7.55
N GLN A 29 9.32 3.26 -7.23
CA GLN A 29 8.29 3.10 -6.22
C GLN A 29 8.82 3.61 -4.88
N THR A 30 8.10 4.56 -4.30
CA THR A 30 8.45 5.16 -3.02
C THR A 30 7.54 4.60 -1.94
N VAL A 31 8.14 4.19 -0.83
CA VAL A 31 7.41 3.85 0.40
C VAL A 31 7.21 5.12 1.21
N PHE A 32 5.96 5.52 1.42
CA PHE A 32 5.63 6.72 2.19
C PHE A 32 5.50 6.42 3.68
N ARG A 33 4.85 5.31 4.02
CA ARG A 33 4.57 4.93 5.41
C ARG A 33 4.63 3.43 5.63
N THR A 34 4.98 3.09 6.85
CA THR A 34 4.96 1.72 7.34
C THR A 34 4.30 1.65 8.71
N ALA A 35 3.65 0.53 9.00
CA ALA A 35 3.02 0.28 10.29
C ALA A 35 3.21 -1.19 10.70
N TRP A 36 3.66 -1.39 11.92
CA TRP A 36 3.72 -2.73 12.52
C TRP A 36 2.33 -3.17 12.97
N ALA A 37 1.96 -4.40 12.63
CA ALA A 37 0.71 -4.99 13.06
C ALA A 37 0.62 -5.07 14.60
N PRO A 38 -0.57 -4.84 15.19
CA PRO A 38 -0.77 -4.98 16.61
C PRO A 38 -0.40 -6.38 17.10
N SER A 39 0.33 -6.45 18.21
CA SER A 39 0.77 -7.70 18.82
C SER A 39 0.98 -7.51 20.31
N GLN A 40 0.56 -8.49 21.11
CA GLN A 40 0.77 -8.50 22.56
C GLN A 40 2.23 -8.82 22.96
N SER A 41 3.02 -9.38 22.04
CA SER A 41 4.41 -9.77 22.29
C SER A 41 5.36 -9.02 21.37
N GLN A 42 5.47 -9.48 20.12
CA GLN A 42 6.32 -8.88 19.09
C GLN A 42 5.54 -8.83 17.77
N PRO A 43 5.56 -7.69 17.07
CA PRO A 43 4.92 -7.60 15.77
C PRO A 43 5.70 -8.44 14.75
N GLN A 44 4.99 -9.28 14.01
CA GLN A 44 5.58 -10.13 12.97
C GLN A 44 5.22 -9.69 11.55
N SER A 45 4.24 -8.79 11.42
CA SER A 45 3.74 -8.32 10.13
C SER A 45 3.94 -6.81 9.99
N LEU A 46 4.53 -6.40 8.89
CA LEU A 46 4.74 -5.00 8.50
C LEU A 46 3.79 -4.66 7.35
N PHE A 47 3.06 -3.56 7.48
CA PHE A 47 2.27 -3.00 6.40
C PHE A 47 2.97 -1.78 5.81
N VAL A 48 2.86 -1.61 4.49
CA VAL A 48 3.57 -0.61 3.72
C VAL A 48 2.59 0.09 2.79
N ALA A 49 2.61 1.41 2.76
CA ALA A 49 1.87 2.25 1.83
C ALA A 49 2.83 2.88 0.82
N SER A 50 2.48 2.77 -0.47
CA SER A 50 3.37 3.06 -1.59
C SER A 50 2.84 4.14 -2.53
N SER A 51 3.73 4.71 -3.34
CA SER A 51 3.44 5.80 -4.28
C SER A 51 2.51 5.44 -5.44
N ASP A 52 2.36 4.17 -5.74
CA ASP A 52 1.41 3.65 -6.72
C ASP A 52 -0.01 3.45 -6.15
N GLY A 53 -0.22 3.73 -4.87
CA GLY A 53 -1.52 3.53 -4.20
C GLY A 53 -1.73 2.14 -3.63
N SER A 54 -0.72 1.28 -3.74
CA SER A 54 -0.79 -0.07 -3.20
C SER A 54 -0.51 -0.10 -1.70
N ILE A 55 -1.08 -1.12 -1.05
CA ILE A 55 -0.73 -1.53 0.31
C ILE A 55 -0.20 -2.95 0.25
N ALA A 56 0.96 -3.15 0.87
CA ALA A 56 1.62 -4.43 0.95
C ALA A 56 1.79 -4.88 2.40
N SER A 57 1.63 -6.18 2.67
CA SER A 57 1.93 -6.78 3.97
C SER A 57 3.11 -7.74 3.86
N TYR A 58 4.03 -7.69 4.81
CA TYR A 58 5.22 -8.54 4.87
C TYR A 58 5.34 -9.21 6.24
N SER A 59 5.56 -10.52 6.23
CA SER A 59 5.83 -11.34 7.40
C SER A 59 7.32 -11.51 7.61
N LEU A 60 7.83 -11.03 8.75
CA LEU A 60 9.21 -11.22 9.19
C LEU A 60 9.64 -12.70 9.11
N PRO A 61 8.88 -13.68 9.66
CA PRO A 61 9.20 -15.09 9.50
C PRO A 61 9.31 -15.55 8.04
N SER A 62 8.40 -15.11 7.17
CA SER A 62 8.41 -15.46 5.74
C SER A 62 9.66 -14.90 5.06
N THR A 63 9.95 -13.61 5.27
CA THR A 63 11.11 -12.93 4.68
C THR A 63 12.44 -13.51 5.18
N ILE A 64 12.55 -13.82 6.48
CA ILE A 64 13.75 -14.45 7.06
C ILE A 64 13.93 -15.89 6.53
N THR A 65 12.83 -16.63 6.35
CA THR A 65 12.90 -17.99 5.80
C THR A 65 13.32 -17.96 4.34
N ALA A 66 12.73 -17.05 3.54
CA ALA A 66 13.09 -16.87 2.14
C ALA A 66 14.55 -16.44 1.96
N SER A 67 15.06 -15.55 2.82
CA SER A 67 16.47 -15.13 2.77
C SER A 67 17.44 -16.26 3.14
N LYS A 68 17.12 -17.05 4.17
CA LYS A 68 17.89 -18.25 4.54
C LYS A 68 17.87 -19.33 3.46
N LEU A 69 16.75 -19.47 2.73
CA LEU A 69 16.65 -20.42 1.62
C LEU A 69 17.53 -19.99 0.45
N LYS A 70 17.53 -18.70 0.11
CA LYS A 70 18.38 -18.13 -0.94
C LYS A 70 19.87 -18.19 -0.58
N ASN A 71 20.22 -18.02 0.71
CA ASN A 71 21.61 -18.02 1.17
C ASN A 71 21.81 -18.77 2.50
N PRO A 72 21.93 -20.11 2.47
CA PRO A 72 22.00 -20.96 3.67
C PRO A 72 23.24 -20.73 4.54
N PHE A 73 24.29 -20.14 3.98
CA PHE A 73 25.60 -19.97 4.63
C PHE A 73 25.89 -18.54 5.07
N GLY A 74 24.93 -17.61 4.93
CA GLY A 74 25.00 -16.26 5.51
C GLY A 74 25.94 -15.28 4.80
N PHE A 75 26.44 -15.60 3.60
CA PHE A 75 27.29 -14.70 2.83
C PHE A 75 26.44 -13.86 1.88
N VAL A 76 25.74 -12.88 2.43
CA VAL A 76 24.90 -11.98 1.63
C VAL A 76 25.79 -11.03 0.83
N ASN A 77 25.85 -11.19 -0.48
CA ASN A 77 26.43 -10.18 -1.36
C ASN A 77 25.31 -9.26 -1.85
N ALA A 78 25.15 -8.10 -1.22
CA ALA A 78 24.08 -7.14 -1.51
C ALA A 78 24.04 -6.65 -2.98
N TYR A 79 25.11 -6.88 -3.75
CA TYR A 79 25.19 -6.52 -5.17
C TYR A 79 24.84 -7.65 -6.13
N ALA A 80 24.76 -8.90 -5.66
CA ALA A 80 24.54 -10.08 -6.49
C ALA A 80 23.26 -10.85 -6.12
N ASP A 81 22.87 -10.82 -4.85
CA ASP A 81 21.62 -11.42 -4.39
C ASP A 81 20.50 -10.37 -4.49
N ASP A 82 19.54 -10.62 -5.37
CA ASP A 82 18.30 -9.86 -5.48
C ASP A 82 17.42 -10.17 -4.25
N LEU A 83 17.72 -9.50 -3.13
CA LEU A 83 17.08 -9.67 -1.82
C LEU A 83 15.76 -8.93 -1.71
N LEU A 84 14.94 -9.00 -2.77
CA LEU A 84 13.59 -8.48 -2.74
C LEU A 84 12.75 -9.35 -1.80
N ALA A 85 12.19 -8.71 -0.77
CA ALA A 85 11.17 -9.32 0.06
C ALA A 85 9.88 -9.36 -0.75
N GLU A 86 9.30 -10.54 -0.91
CA GLU A 86 7.98 -10.68 -1.51
C GLU A 86 6.91 -10.40 -0.45
N PRO A 87 5.88 -9.60 -0.77
CA PRO A 87 4.77 -9.36 0.13
C PRO A 87 3.90 -10.63 0.25
N ASP A 88 3.38 -10.90 1.45
CA ASP A 88 2.38 -11.95 1.64
C ASP A 88 1.00 -11.53 1.05
N CYS A 89 0.76 -10.22 0.95
CA CYS A 89 -0.44 -9.63 0.36
C CYS A 89 -0.08 -8.25 -0.25
N LEU A 90 -0.59 -7.95 -1.44
CA LEU A 90 -0.39 -6.68 -2.14
C LEU A 90 -1.66 -6.31 -2.91
N PHE A 91 -2.39 -5.29 -2.47
CA PHE A 91 -3.62 -4.83 -3.13
C PHE A 91 -3.56 -3.34 -3.46
N GLN A 92 -4.34 -2.96 -4.48
CA GLN A 92 -4.59 -1.55 -4.80
C GLN A 92 -5.59 -0.98 -3.79
N ALA A 93 -5.16 -0.04 -2.96
CA ALA A 93 -6.03 0.64 -2.00
C ALA A 93 -6.58 1.93 -2.60
N HIS A 94 -5.69 2.80 -3.07
CA HIS A 94 -6.03 4.16 -3.49
C HIS A 94 -5.87 4.36 -4.99
N HIS A 95 -6.63 5.30 -5.56
CA HIS A 95 -6.35 5.81 -6.90
C HIS A 95 -5.35 6.98 -6.82
N GLY A 96 -4.09 6.70 -7.16
CA GLY A 96 -2.94 7.55 -6.88
C GLY A 96 -2.22 7.11 -5.59
N SER A 97 -1.27 7.90 -5.11
CA SER A 97 -0.40 7.54 -3.97
C SER A 97 -1.15 7.21 -2.68
N ALA A 98 -0.68 6.19 -1.95
CA ALA A 98 -1.09 5.89 -0.58
C ALA A 98 -0.09 6.52 0.39
N TYR A 99 -0.49 7.56 1.10
CA TYR A 99 0.43 8.39 1.88
C TYR A 99 0.62 7.92 3.31
N ASP A 100 -0.43 7.40 3.94
CA ASP A 100 -0.37 6.97 5.33
C ASP A 100 -1.13 5.68 5.58
N VAL A 101 -0.66 4.95 6.59
CA VAL A 101 -1.25 3.70 7.04
C VAL A 101 -1.13 3.62 8.56
N LYS A 102 -2.24 3.31 9.25
CA LYS A 102 -2.30 3.23 10.71
C LYS A 102 -3.27 2.18 11.19
N PHE A 103 -3.02 1.65 12.38
CA PHE A 103 -3.96 0.75 13.03
C PHE A 103 -4.93 1.51 13.93
N TYR A 104 -6.22 1.24 13.75
CA TYR A 104 -7.27 1.62 14.68
C TYR A 104 -7.63 0.41 15.53
N GLY A 105 -7.16 0.42 16.78
CA GLY A 105 -7.21 -0.71 17.71
C GLY A 105 -5.82 -1.31 17.94
N ASP A 106 -5.71 -2.17 18.95
CA ASP A 106 -4.47 -2.80 19.40
C ASP A 106 -4.55 -4.34 19.45
N ASP A 107 -5.67 -4.91 19.00
CA ASP A 107 -5.96 -6.33 19.04
C ASP A 107 -6.12 -6.96 17.65
N GLU A 108 -6.63 -8.20 17.62
CA GLU A 108 -6.87 -8.94 16.39
C GLU A 108 -8.03 -8.38 15.55
N ASN A 109 -8.89 -7.57 16.16
CA ASN A 109 -10.04 -6.93 15.50
C ASN A 109 -9.70 -5.53 15.00
N ALA A 110 -8.46 -5.05 15.21
CA ALA A 110 -8.04 -3.74 14.75
C ALA A 110 -8.28 -3.58 13.23
N LEU A 111 -8.52 -2.34 12.83
CA LEU A 111 -8.62 -1.97 11.42
C LEU A 111 -7.28 -1.40 10.96
N LEU A 112 -6.79 -1.88 9.82
CA LEU A 112 -5.75 -1.19 9.06
C LEU A 112 -6.43 -0.06 8.30
N LEU A 113 -6.12 1.19 8.63
CA LEU A 113 -6.59 2.37 7.93
C LEU A 113 -5.51 2.88 6.99
N SER A 114 -5.91 3.39 5.83
CA SER A 114 -5.03 4.09 4.91
C SER A 114 -5.69 5.32 4.31
N CYS A 115 -4.86 6.23 3.79
CA CYS A 115 -5.32 7.41 3.07
C CYS A 115 -4.39 7.76 1.91
N GLY A 116 -4.92 8.45 0.89
CA GLY A 116 -4.16 8.74 -0.33
C GLY A 116 -4.72 9.88 -1.18
N ASP A 117 -4.21 9.97 -2.42
CA ASP A 117 -4.52 10.99 -3.44
C ASP A 117 -6.01 11.10 -3.77
N ASP A 118 -6.74 10.00 -3.67
CA ASP A 118 -8.17 9.93 -3.96
C ASP A 118 -9.05 10.58 -2.88
N GLY A 119 -8.44 11.08 -1.80
CA GLY A 119 -9.12 11.74 -0.70
C GLY A 119 -9.96 10.85 0.18
N ARG A 120 -9.76 9.55 0.03
CA ARG A 120 -10.44 8.54 0.82
C ARG A 120 -9.63 8.22 2.06
N ILE A 121 -10.34 7.78 3.07
CA ILE A 121 -9.80 7.02 4.19
C ILE A 121 -10.49 5.67 4.11
N GLN A 122 -9.71 4.63 3.88
CA GLN A 122 -10.21 3.29 3.75
C GLN A 122 -9.69 2.42 4.89
N GLY A 123 -10.47 1.40 5.27
CA GLY A 123 -10.14 0.53 6.39
C GLY A 123 -10.46 -0.93 6.13
N TRP A 124 -9.58 -1.83 6.54
CA TRP A 124 -9.72 -3.29 6.38
C TRP A 124 -9.43 -4.02 7.69
N ARG A 125 -10.00 -5.21 7.89
CA ARG A 125 -9.59 -6.08 9.01
C ARG A 125 -8.20 -6.63 8.71
N TRP A 126 -7.21 -6.23 9.49
CA TRP A 126 -5.81 -6.52 9.13
C TRP A 126 -5.47 -8.01 9.13
N LYS A 127 -6.11 -8.80 10.00
CA LYS A 127 -5.94 -10.25 10.05
C LYS A 127 -6.36 -10.95 8.75
N GLU A 128 -7.36 -10.43 8.06
CA GLU A 128 -7.80 -10.96 6.76
C GLU A 128 -6.71 -10.77 5.69
N LEU A 129 -5.93 -9.69 5.79
CA LEU A 129 -4.81 -9.38 4.87
C LEU A 129 -3.58 -10.25 5.12
N THR A 130 -3.39 -10.75 6.35
CA THR A 130 -2.28 -11.66 6.70
C THR A 130 -2.59 -13.14 6.48
N SER A 131 -3.84 -13.47 6.17
CA SER A 131 -4.27 -14.86 5.97
C SER A 131 -3.94 -15.30 4.53
N PHE A 132 -3.08 -16.31 4.38
CA PHE A 132 -2.41 -16.89 3.18
C PHE A 132 -3.23 -17.17 1.89
N LYS A 133 -4.25 -16.39 1.51
CA LYS A 133 -5.11 -16.66 0.35
C LYS A 133 -5.30 -15.52 -0.64
N TYR A 134 -4.57 -14.42 -0.51
CA TYR A 134 -4.66 -13.32 -1.47
C TYR A 134 -3.40 -13.23 -2.33
N THR A 135 -3.24 -14.18 -3.26
CA THR A 135 -2.45 -13.92 -4.46
C THR A 135 -3.32 -13.02 -5.34
N ILE A 136 -3.15 -11.72 -5.20
CA ILE A 136 -4.02 -10.73 -5.85
C ILE A 136 -3.76 -10.76 -7.35
N SER A 137 -4.86 -10.80 -8.09
CA SER A 137 -4.85 -10.84 -9.55
C SER A 137 -4.21 -9.57 -10.12
N SER A 138 -3.64 -9.68 -11.31
CA SER A 138 -3.04 -8.55 -12.05
C SER A 138 -4.05 -7.47 -12.47
N GLU A 139 -5.31 -7.60 -12.07
CA GLU A 139 -6.41 -6.68 -12.34
C GLU A 139 -6.93 -6.16 -10.99
N GLY A 140 -6.63 -4.90 -10.68
CA GLY A 140 -6.76 -4.35 -9.33
C GLY A 140 -8.13 -4.49 -8.63
N ASN A 141 -8.06 -4.32 -7.30
CA ASN A 141 -9.16 -4.01 -6.37
C ASN A 141 -10.03 -5.17 -5.85
N ASP A 142 -9.44 -6.33 -5.55
CA ASP A 142 -10.18 -7.49 -5.01
C ASP A 142 -10.56 -7.37 -3.51
N ILE A 143 -9.87 -6.55 -2.72
CA ILE A 143 -10.11 -6.47 -1.26
C ILE A 143 -10.97 -5.25 -0.92
N LYS A 144 -12.27 -5.49 -0.68
CA LYS A 144 -13.21 -4.43 -0.30
C LYS A 144 -12.92 -3.90 1.11
N PRO A 145 -12.83 -2.57 1.28
CA PRO A 145 -12.72 -1.97 2.60
C PRO A 145 -14.01 -2.15 3.40
N VAL A 146 -13.86 -2.34 4.71
CA VAL A 146 -14.95 -2.33 5.71
C VAL A 146 -15.36 -0.89 6.03
N LEU A 147 -14.40 0.04 5.99
CA LEU A 147 -14.61 1.47 6.15
C LEU A 147 -14.17 2.18 4.87
N ASP A 148 -15.03 2.99 4.27
CA ASP A 148 -14.67 3.85 3.13
C ASP A 148 -15.36 5.20 3.33
N VAL A 149 -14.57 6.20 3.75
CA VAL A 149 -15.05 7.57 3.97
C VAL A 149 -14.27 8.54 3.12
N VAL A 150 -14.94 9.61 2.69
CA VAL A 150 -14.36 10.64 1.84
C VAL A 150 -14.52 11.98 2.54
N ASN A 151 -13.43 12.72 2.68
CA ASN A 151 -13.48 14.05 3.27
C ASN A 151 -14.46 14.93 2.48
N PRO A 152 -15.37 15.67 3.16
CA PRO A 152 -16.38 16.52 2.51
C PRO A 152 -15.75 17.81 1.96
N GLN A 153 -14.71 17.65 1.14
CA GLN A 153 -14.02 18.76 0.51
C GLN A 153 -14.94 19.42 -0.50
N HIS A 154 -14.97 20.74 -0.48
CA HIS A 154 -15.72 21.52 -1.43
C HIS A 154 -14.75 22.23 -2.38
N LYS A 155 -15.10 22.23 -3.67
CA LYS A 155 -14.39 23.07 -4.64
C LYS A 155 -14.49 24.52 -4.18
N GLY A 156 -13.35 25.22 -4.16
CA GLY A 156 -13.31 26.62 -3.79
C GLY A 156 -14.22 27.50 -4.68
N PRO A 157 -14.65 28.67 -4.19
CA PRO A 157 -15.34 29.65 -5.02
C PRO A 157 -14.48 29.95 -6.26
N TRP A 158 -15.13 30.17 -7.42
CA TRP A 158 -14.50 30.48 -8.72
C TRP A 158 -13.90 29.32 -9.50
N GLY A 159 -14.15 28.06 -9.12
CA GLY A 159 -13.54 26.93 -9.81
C GLY A 159 -12.02 26.90 -9.69
N SER A 160 -11.49 27.61 -8.69
CA SER A 160 -10.08 27.55 -8.29
C SER A 160 -9.72 26.11 -8.00
N LEU A 161 -8.69 25.61 -8.70
CA LEU A 161 -8.03 24.34 -8.39
C LEU A 161 -7.34 24.46 -7.03
N SER A 162 -8.08 24.30 -5.95
CA SER A 162 -7.50 23.53 -4.87
C SER A 162 -8.54 22.56 -4.31
N PRO A 163 -8.90 21.52 -5.08
CA PRO A 163 -9.38 20.28 -4.50
C PRO A 163 -8.30 19.24 -4.79
N LEU A 164 -7.13 19.34 -4.14
CA LEU A 164 -6.31 18.15 -4.04
C LEU A 164 -7.10 17.22 -3.10
N PRO A 165 -7.73 16.15 -3.62
CA PRO A 165 -8.54 15.27 -2.80
C PRO A 165 -7.69 14.69 -1.68
N GLU A 166 -6.38 14.64 -1.88
CA GLU A 166 -5.41 13.98 -1.03
C GLU A 166 -5.64 14.13 0.47
N ASN A 167 -5.43 12.99 1.12
CA ASN A 167 -5.25 12.88 2.55
C ASN A 167 -3.80 12.50 2.80
N ASN A 168 -3.04 13.44 3.37
CA ASN A 168 -1.59 13.32 3.52
C ASN A 168 -1.19 12.58 4.79
N ALA A 169 -2.05 12.61 5.80
CA ALA A 169 -1.84 11.90 7.05
C ALA A 169 -3.17 11.60 7.73
N ILE A 170 -3.20 10.49 8.47
CA ILE A 170 -4.28 10.14 9.37
C ILE A 170 -3.77 10.08 10.80
N ALA A 171 -4.64 10.27 11.78
CA ALA A 171 -4.37 10.01 13.18
C ALA A 171 -5.59 9.34 13.80
N VAL A 172 -5.35 8.47 14.78
CA VAL A 172 -6.41 7.68 15.41
C VAL A 172 -6.48 7.98 16.90
N ASN A 173 -7.70 8.11 17.41
CA ASN A 173 -7.98 8.12 18.83
C ASN A 173 -8.97 6.99 19.13
N THR A 174 -8.43 5.84 19.54
CA THR A 174 -9.22 4.65 19.85
C THR A 174 -10.09 4.82 21.10
N GLN A 175 -9.68 5.68 22.04
CA GLN A 175 -10.44 5.94 23.27
C GLN A 175 -11.71 6.77 23.02
N ALA A 176 -11.59 7.80 22.19
CA ALA A 176 -12.73 8.64 21.80
C ALA A 176 -13.51 8.08 20.61
N GLY A 177 -13.00 7.01 20.00
CA GLY A 177 -13.51 6.44 18.77
C GLY A 177 -13.53 7.47 17.64
N SER A 178 -12.36 8.00 17.28
CA SER A 178 -12.27 9.02 16.22
C SER A 178 -11.05 8.80 15.33
N VAL A 179 -11.22 9.13 14.04
CA VAL A 179 -10.15 9.17 13.05
C VAL A 179 -10.05 10.60 12.54
N PHE A 180 -8.85 11.15 12.55
CA PHE A 180 -8.53 12.47 12.04
C PHE A 180 -7.78 12.33 10.72
N ALA A 181 -8.05 13.21 9.77
CA ALA A 181 -7.31 13.29 8.51
C ALA A 181 -6.87 14.72 8.25
N ALA A 182 -5.59 14.87 7.90
CA ALA A 182 -5.04 16.12 7.38
C ALA A 182 -5.07 16.07 5.86
N SER A 183 -5.72 17.06 5.25
CA SER A 183 -6.03 17.05 3.82
C SER A 183 -5.35 18.18 3.07
N GLY A 184 -5.18 18.01 1.75
CA GLY A 184 -4.51 18.97 0.86
C GLY A 184 -5.25 20.31 0.74
N ASP A 185 -6.52 20.39 1.15
CA ASP A 185 -7.33 21.61 1.18
C ASP A 185 -7.05 22.52 2.40
N SER A 186 -5.98 22.24 3.15
CA SER A 186 -5.61 22.93 4.40
C SER A 186 -6.61 22.76 5.55
N CYS A 187 -7.52 21.79 5.47
CA CYS A 187 -8.42 21.42 6.54
C CYS A 187 -7.97 20.13 7.24
N ALA A 188 -8.45 19.97 8.48
CA ALA A 188 -8.41 18.71 9.20
C ALA A 188 -9.84 18.22 9.44
N TYR A 189 -10.09 16.97 9.08
CA TYR A 189 -11.40 16.33 9.22
C TYR A 189 -11.38 15.34 10.37
N CYS A 190 -12.51 15.20 11.06
CA CYS A 190 -12.70 14.22 12.13
C CYS A 190 -13.90 13.34 11.78
N TRP A 191 -13.68 12.04 11.82
CA TRP A 191 -14.67 11.00 11.60
C TRP A 191 -14.94 10.29 12.92
N GLY A 192 -16.21 10.25 13.31
CA GLY A 192 -16.66 9.46 14.45
C GLY A 192 -16.70 7.98 14.09
N CYS A 193 -16.02 7.17 14.90
CA CYS A 193 -16.04 5.73 14.80
C CYS A 193 -17.10 5.14 15.72
N GLY A 194 -18.37 5.24 15.32
CA GLY A 194 -19.41 4.41 15.95
C GLY A 194 -19.14 2.95 15.60
N ASN A 195 -19.05 2.06 16.61
CA ASN A 195 -18.73 0.62 16.53
C ASN A 195 -18.63 0.07 15.08
N TRP A 196 -17.46 0.22 14.45
CA TRP A 196 -17.13 -0.38 13.15
C TRP A 196 -16.63 -1.81 13.32
#